data_AF-A0A926EJQ0-F1
#
_entry.id   AF-A0A926EJQ0-F1
#
_cell.length_a   1.000
_cell.length_b   1.000
_cell.length_c   1.000
_cell.angle_alpha   90.00
_cell.angle_beta   90.00
_cell.angle_gamma   90.00
#
_symmetry.space_group_name_H-M   'P 1'
#
loop_
_entity.id
_entity.type
_entity.pdbx_description
1 polymer ?
#
loop_
_entity_poly.entity_id
_entity_poly.type
_entity_poly.pdbx_seq_one_letter_code
_entity_poly.pdbx_strand_id
1 'polypeptide(L)'
;MAKIKSDFQEILPDDCRQYNEVFKRYLELNSENVEEAYSLMKDSLMLAQRWSEIQATARKIKDASDKDFVVTAFKDWAYQRYRQMQLVHESSRMIWKQANEYLMWSRRNT
;
A
#
# COMPACT_ATOMS: atom_id res chain seq x y z
N MET A 1 16.26 -17.93 6.14
CA MET A 1 16.37 -16.46 6.26
C MET A 1 15.61 -16.02 7.50
N ALA A 2 16.27 -15.39 8.47
CA ALA A 2 15.60 -14.86 9.65
C ALA A 2 14.66 -13.72 9.21
N LYS A 3 13.36 -13.89 9.42
CA LYS A 3 12.37 -12.84 9.19
C LYS A 3 12.62 -11.79 10.27
N ILE A 4 13.32 -10.70 9.93
CA ILE A 4 13.41 -9.53 10.81
C ILE A 4 12.00 -8.91 10.82
N LYS A 5 11.13 -9.44 11.69
CA LYS A 5 9.86 -8.80 12.02
C LYS A 5 10.22 -7.59 12.86
N SER A 6 9.84 -6.40 12.39
CA SER A 6 9.74 -5.25 13.28
C SER A 6 8.61 -5.54 14.27
N ASP A 7 8.87 -5.35 15.56
CA ASP A 7 7.89 -5.51 16.65
C ASP A 7 6.59 -4.72 16.40
N PHE A 8 6.63 -3.70 15.54
CA PHE A 8 5.47 -2.88 15.19
C PHE A 8 4.42 -3.58 14.34
N GLN A 9 4.79 -4.62 13.57
CA GLN A 9 3.79 -5.42 12.83
C GLN A 9 2.79 -6.11 13.76
N GLU A 10 3.25 -6.32 14.98
CA GLU A 10 2.57 -7.03 16.04
C GLU A 10 1.62 -6.12 16.82
N ILE A 11 1.67 -4.81 16.57
CA ILE A 11 0.73 -3.79 17.07
C ILE A 11 -0.47 -3.67 16.12
N LEU A 12 -0.22 -3.76 14.81
CA LEU A 12 -1.23 -3.58 13.76
C LEU A 12 -1.26 -4.77 12.78
N PRO A 13 -1.64 -5.97 13.23
CA PRO A 13 -1.56 -7.18 12.42
C PRO A 13 -2.45 -7.13 11.17
N ASP A 14 -3.67 -6.59 11.29
CA ASP A 14 -4.61 -6.51 10.17
C ASP A 14 -4.19 -5.49 9.12
N ASP A 15 -3.72 -4.30 9.54
CA ASP A 15 -3.20 -3.30 8.61
C ASP A 15 -1.96 -3.83 7.87
N CYS A 16 -1.10 -4.57 8.57
CA CYS A 16 0.06 -5.22 7.95
C CYS A 16 -0.34 -6.32 6.97
N ARG A 17 -1.39 -7.10 7.28
CA ARG A 17 -1.92 -8.12 6.36
C ARG A 17 -2.44 -7.48 5.07
N GLN A 18 -3.26 -6.43 5.18
CA GLN A 18 -3.79 -5.72 4.01
C GLN A 18 -2.68 -5.07 3.17
N TYR A 19 -1.70 -4.44 3.82
CA TYR A 19 -0.51 -3.92 3.15
C TYR A 19 0.22 -5.00 2.35
N ASN A 20 0.50 -6.15 2.96
CA ASN A 20 1.23 -7.24 2.30
C ASN A 20 0.44 -7.84 1.12
N GLU A 21 -0.88 -7.94 1.25
CA GLU A 21 -1.77 -8.44 0.20
C GLU A 21 -1.75 -7.52 -1.03
N VAL A 22 -1.94 -6.21 -0.83
CA VAL A 22 -1.87 -5.22 -1.93
C VAL A 22 -0.47 -5.16 -2.54
N PHE A 23 0.57 -5.18 -1.71
CA PHE A 23 1.95 -5.14 -2.21
C PHE A 23 2.29 -6.40 -3.02
N LYS A 24 1.85 -7.59 -2.59
CA LYS A 24 2.03 -8.84 -3.33
C LYS A 24 1.34 -8.77 -4.69
N ARG A 25 0.07 -8.37 -4.72
CA ARG A 25 -0.69 -8.20 -5.98
C ARG A 25 0.01 -7.22 -6.93
N TYR A 26 0.57 -6.13 -6.41
CA TYR A 26 1.37 -5.19 -7.20
C TYR A 26 2.65 -5.82 -7.77
N LEU A 27 3.35 -6.67 -7.02
CA LEU A 27 4.54 -7.38 -7.55
C LEU A 27 4.19 -8.39 -8.65
N GLU A 28 2.95 -8.88 -8.67
CA GLU A 28 2.43 -9.81 -9.67
C GLU A 28 1.76 -9.08 -10.86
N LEU A 29 1.61 -7.75 -10.78
CA LEU A 29 0.97 -6.95 -11.82
C LEU A 29 1.84 -6.90 -13.09
N ASN A 30 1.20 -7.15 -14.23
CA ASN A 30 1.78 -6.95 -15.55
C ASN A 30 0.96 -5.92 -16.35
N SER A 31 1.52 -5.46 -17.47
CA SER A 31 0.91 -4.43 -18.32
C SER A 31 -0.32 -4.89 -19.11
N GLU A 32 -0.63 -6.19 -19.11
CA GLU A 32 -1.76 -6.76 -19.86
C GLU A 32 -3.05 -6.77 -19.02
N ASN A 33 -2.92 -6.71 -17.69
CA ASN A 33 -4.06 -6.77 -16.78
C ASN A 33 -4.54 -5.37 -16.33
N VAL A 34 -5.27 -4.70 -17.23
CA VAL A 34 -5.81 -3.35 -16.99
C VAL A 34 -6.75 -3.27 -15.77
N GLU A 35 -7.57 -4.30 -15.54
CA GLU A 35 -8.53 -4.33 -14.44
C GLU A 35 -7.83 -4.43 -13.08
N GLU A 36 -6.80 -5.27 -12.99
CA GLU A 36 -5.99 -5.38 -11.78
C GLU A 36 -5.20 -4.09 -11.51
N ALA A 37 -4.66 -3.44 -12.55
CA ALA A 37 -4.02 -2.13 -12.41
C ALA A 37 -5.00 -1.06 -11.87
N TYR A 38 -6.26 -1.08 -12.33
CA TYR A 38 -7.30 -0.19 -11.84
C TYR A 38 -7.69 -0.48 -10.38
N SER A 39 -7.82 -1.76 -10.01
CA SER A 39 -8.09 -2.16 -8.61
C SER A 39 -6.94 -1.72 -7.70
N LEU A 40 -5.71 -2.07 -8.06
CA LEU A 40 -4.52 -1.77 -7.27
C LEU A 40 -4.35 -0.27 -7.05
N MET A 41 -4.58 0.55 -8.07
CA MET A 41 -4.55 2.01 -7.95
C MET A 41 -5.48 2.50 -6.81
N LYS A 42 -6.71 1.98 -6.72
CA LYS A 42 -7.68 2.39 -5.68
C LYS A 42 -7.29 1.84 -4.31
N ASP A 43 -6.98 0.55 -4.24
CA ASP A 43 -6.68 -0.16 -2.99
C ASP A 43 -5.44 0.43 -2.32
N SER A 44 -4.39 0.72 -3.10
CA SER A 44 -3.17 1.34 -2.57
C SER A 44 -3.40 2.79 -2.13
N LEU A 45 -4.30 3.55 -2.79
CA LEU A 45 -4.64 4.90 -2.35
C LEU A 45 -5.35 4.88 -0.99
N MET A 46 -6.31 3.97 -0.81
CA MET A 46 -7.00 3.77 0.47
C MET A 46 -6.01 3.36 1.57
N LEU A 47 -5.10 2.44 1.28
CA LEU A 47 -4.07 2.04 2.23
C LEU A 47 -3.08 3.17 2.55
N ALA A 48 -2.71 3.99 1.57
CA ALA A 48 -1.88 5.16 1.83
C ALA A 48 -2.56 6.10 2.85
N GLN A 49 -3.84 6.40 2.66
CA GLN A 49 -4.62 7.19 3.61
C GLN A 49 -4.63 6.54 5.00
N ARG A 50 -4.88 5.23 5.08
CA ARG A 50 -4.86 4.48 6.34
C ARG A 50 -3.53 4.57 7.08
N TRP A 51 -2.41 4.41 6.37
CA TRP A 51 -1.07 4.50 6.98
C TRP A 51 -0.71 5.93 7.41
N SER A 52 -1.21 6.95 6.70
CA SER A 52 -1.11 8.35 7.12
C SER A 52 -1.87 8.61 8.44
N GLU A 53 -3.08 8.06 8.58
CA GLU A 53 -3.85 8.15 9.81
C GLU A 53 -3.19 7.43 10.99
N ILE A 54 -2.63 6.23 10.75
CA ILE A 54 -1.84 5.49 11.75
C ILE A 54 -0.64 6.34 12.21
N GLN A 55 0.08 6.96 11.28
CA GLN A 55 1.19 7.85 11.62
C GLN A 55 0.73 9.05 12.47
N ALA A 56 -0.37 9.69 12.09
CA ALA A 56 -0.92 10.85 12.79
C ALA A 56 -1.43 10.50 14.21
N THR A 57 -1.95 9.29 14.38
CA THR A 57 -2.55 8.81 15.64
C THR A 57 -1.61 7.94 16.47
N ALA A 58 -0.32 7.84 16.11
CA ALA A 58 0.68 6.99 16.76
C ALA A 58 0.73 7.09 18.29
N ARG A 59 0.53 8.29 18.86
CA ARG A 59 0.49 8.46 20.33
C ARG A 59 -0.72 7.77 20.95
N LYS A 60 -1.90 7.91 20.35
CA LYS A 60 -3.13 7.24 20.80
C LYS A 60 -3.00 5.72 20.69
N ILE A 61 -2.36 5.23 19.63
CA ILE A 61 -2.05 3.80 19.46
C ILE A 61 -1.11 3.31 20.57
N LYS A 62 -0.08 4.09 20.93
CA LYS A 62 0.79 3.75 22.07
C LYS A 62 0.00 3.68 23.37
N ASP A 63 -0.81 4.69 23.66
CA ASP A 63 -1.54 4.77 24.92
C ASP A 63 -2.60 3.64 25.06
N ALA A 64 -3.08 3.07 23.95
CA ALA A 64 -4.03 1.95 23.92
C ALA A 64 -3.38 0.56 23.75
N SER A 65 -2.06 0.50 23.60
CA SER A 65 -1.32 -0.74 23.33
C SER A 65 -0.68 -1.27 24.62
N ASP A 66 -0.76 -2.59 24.83
CA ASP A 66 -0.04 -3.26 25.92
C ASP A 66 1.48 -3.41 25.64
N LYS A 67 1.91 -3.06 24.43
CA LYS A 67 3.33 -3.08 24.01
C LYS A 67 3.97 -1.73 24.23
N ASP A 68 5.17 -1.74 24.81
CA ASP A 68 6.00 -0.55 24.86
C ASP A 68 6.82 -0.39 23.58
N PHE A 69 6.80 0.82 23.03
CA PHE A 69 7.57 1.18 21.85
C PHE A 69 7.86 2.69 21.77
N VAL A 70 8.89 3.05 21.02
CA VAL A 70 9.24 4.46 20.77
C VAL A 70 8.31 5.04 19.70
N VAL A 71 7.49 6.03 20.09
CA VAL A 71 6.49 6.65 19.21
C VAL A 71 7.11 7.20 17.93
N THR A 72 8.27 7.86 18.03
CA THR A 72 8.97 8.42 16.85
C THR A 72 9.33 7.33 15.85
N ALA A 73 9.94 6.23 16.31
CA ALA A 73 10.29 5.10 15.45
C ALA A 73 9.06 4.46 14.79
N PHE A 74 7.94 4.37 15.52
CA PHE A 74 6.68 3.87 14.98
C PHE A 74 6.09 4.82 13.92
N LYS A 75 6.17 6.14 14.12
CA LYS A 75 5.74 7.14 13.12
C LYS A 75 6.57 7.03 11.85
N ASP A 76 7.88 6.90 11.95
CA ASP A 76 8.76 6.74 10.79
C ASP A 76 8.44 5.45 10.05
N TRP A 77 8.22 4.36 10.79
CA TRP A 77 7.80 3.08 10.22
C TRP A 77 6.45 3.14 9.50
N ALA A 78 5.45 3.80 10.07
CA ALA A 78 4.14 4.00 9.44
C ALA A 78 4.26 4.90 8.19
N TYR A 79 5.08 5.95 8.25
CA TYR A 79 5.34 6.84 7.11
C TYR A 79 5.92 6.10 5.91
N GLN A 80 6.87 5.19 6.13
CA GLN A 80 7.45 4.40 5.03
C GLN A 80 6.39 3.59 4.29
N ARG A 81 5.40 3.02 5.00
CA ARG A 81 4.28 2.27 4.39
C ARG A 81 3.35 3.18 3.60
N TYR A 82 3.02 4.34 4.17
CA TYR A 82 2.27 5.38 3.46
C TYR A 82 2.96 5.73 2.13
N ARG A 83 4.26 6.01 2.15
CA ARG A 83 5.03 6.37 0.95
C ARG A 83 5.09 5.24 -0.07
N GLN A 84 5.29 4.01 0.38
CA GLN A 84 5.26 2.85 -0.51
C GLN A 84 3.90 2.69 -1.18
N MET A 85 2.79 2.86 -0.45
CA MET A 85 1.45 2.76 -1.02
C MET A 85 1.14 3.90 -2.00
N GLN A 86 1.67 5.11 -1.80
CA GLN A 86 1.58 6.17 -2.80
C GLN A 86 2.34 5.83 -4.08
N LEU A 87 3.54 5.25 -3.98
CA LEU A 87 4.30 4.81 -5.14
C LEU A 87 3.57 3.69 -5.90
N VAL A 88 2.96 2.74 -5.19
CA VAL A 88 2.12 1.69 -5.79
C VAL A 88 0.92 2.30 -6.51
N HIS A 89 0.26 3.30 -5.91
CA HIS A 89 -0.85 4.02 -6.54
C HIS A 89 -0.42 4.68 -7.85
N GLU A 90 0.67 5.46 -7.82
CA GLU A 90 1.18 6.19 -8.98
C GLU A 90 1.59 5.24 -10.10
N SER A 91 2.31 4.16 -9.77
CA SER A 91 2.74 3.15 -10.73
C SER A 91 1.57 2.41 -11.35
N SER A 92 0.62 1.93 -10.53
CA SER A 92 -0.58 1.21 -11.02
C SER A 92 -1.45 2.12 -11.90
N ARG A 93 -1.58 3.40 -11.55
CA ARG A 93 -2.28 4.40 -12.38
C ARG A 93 -1.62 4.60 -13.73
N MET A 94 -0.28 4.63 -13.79
CA MET A 94 0.45 4.75 -15.06
C MET A 94 0.23 3.52 -15.95
N ILE A 95 0.33 2.31 -15.37
CA ILE A 95 0.10 1.05 -16.09
C ILE A 95 -1.33 1.01 -16.63
N TRP A 96 -2.31 1.32 -15.78
CA TRP A 96 -3.72 1.38 -16.18
C TRP A 96 -3.93 2.35 -17.35
N LYS A 97 -3.36 3.55 -17.27
CA LYS A 97 -3.49 4.56 -18.32
C LYS A 97 -2.95 4.04 -19.67
N GLN A 98 -1.74 3.46 -19.68
CA GLN A 98 -1.12 2.93 -20.88
C GLN A 98 -1.94 1.78 -21.49
N ALA A 99 -2.36 0.82 -20.67
CA ALA A 99 -3.16 -0.31 -21.11
C ALA A 99 -4.53 0.14 -21.67
N ASN A 100 -5.18 1.09 -21.00
CA ASN A 100 -6.47 1.63 -21.43
C ASN A 100 -6.35 2.43 -22.75
N GLU A 101 -5.30 3.22 -22.93
CA GLU A 101 -5.02 3.93 -24.19
C GLU A 101 -4.82 2.94 -25.36
N TYR A 102 -4.06 1.87 -25.13
CA TYR A 102 -3.87 0.81 -26.12
C TYR A 102 -5.19 0.12 -26.50
N LEU A 103 -6.02 -0.23 -25.52
CA LEU A 103 -7.34 -0.84 -25.75
C LEU A 103 -8.26 0.08 -26.54
N MET A 104 -8.29 1.37 -26.23
CA MET A 104 -9.09 2.36 -26.93
C MET A 104 -8.62 2.56 -28.38
N TRP A 105 -7.30 2.55 -28.61
CA TRP A 105 -6.74 2.59 -29.96
C TRP A 105 -7.10 1.33 -30.75
N SER A 106 -6.95 0.14 -30.17
CA SER A 106 -7.29 -1.13 -30.82
C SER A 106 -8.76 -1.18 -31.25
N ARG A 107 -9.69 -0.76 -30.36
CA ARG A 107 -11.13 -0.69 -30.66
C ARG A 107 -11.51 0.28 -31.78
N ARG A 108 -10.70 1.30 -32.06
CA ARG A 108 -10.96 2.28 -33.13
C ARG A 108 -10.46 1.83 -34.50
N ASN A 109 -9.51 0.90 -34.53
CA ASN A 109 -8.87 0.42 -35.75
C ASN A 109 -9.30 -1.02 -36.12
N THR A 110 -10.30 -1.56 -35.42
CA THR A 110 -10.98 -2.84 -35.72
C THR A 110 -12.40 -2.52 -36.16
#